data_AF-A0A8T3DPA9-F1
#
_entry.id   AF-A0A8T3DPA9-F1
#
_cell.length_a   1.000
_cell.length_b   1.000
_cell.length_c   1.000
_cell.angle_alpha   90.00
_cell.angle_beta   90.00
_cell.angle_gamma   90.00
#
_symmetry.space_group_name_H-M   'P 1'
#
loop_
_entity.id
_entity.type
_entity.pdbx_description
1 polymer ?
#
loop_
_entity_poly.entity_id
_entity_poly.type
_entity_poly.pdbx_seq_one_letter_code
_entity_poly.pdbx_strand_id
1 'polypeptide(L)'
;MRGSHLIVLTALLSATVTASRQDVIDDILRRLDKATFFFENQFGHINLDGVAGFIILQAELKESVRIWPQTDLASQLSAAADLAKRLDRSITRAVSSLQKTDPRYFREFEPLLDASFWMVSKEWNTTDPTQAYTAFRAMECYDEDLSDKCITLLLGTWKDNGTPCIVTKACRDTMTRFGCPYYSLSHQLLYFMVGKMRGCSNILQGEQRESRANLTDQDYQKIFCSNMMKSNTEILRSGFPGQSRDIFIENIMLCGLAGFSDFYKSDWLRHILLWQDTEVGCFGKDEADMAQVFGEEQVENIKVYKRVKRREKILSDGCSSHMTGVAVSTLGGYLHYYLTEQDITKRPLT
;
A
#
# COMPACT_ATOMS: atom_id res chain seq x y z
N MET A 1 18.86 16.57 65.92
CA MET A 1 19.05 17.23 64.62
C MET A 1 19.49 16.17 63.61
N ARG A 2 18.75 16.07 62.48
CA ARG A 2 19.11 15.51 61.16
C ARG A 2 19.62 14.05 61.12
N GLY A 3 19.07 13.13 60.34
CA GLY A 3 17.99 13.19 59.36
C GLY A 3 17.89 11.80 58.73
N SER A 4 16.70 11.21 58.75
CA SER A 4 16.40 9.91 58.17
C SER A 4 16.21 10.05 56.66
N HIS A 5 17.11 9.49 55.85
CA HIS A 5 16.87 9.30 54.42
C HIS A 5 16.41 7.87 54.20
N LEU A 6 15.09 7.66 54.22
CA LEU A 6 14.46 6.47 53.68
C LEU A 6 14.19 6.75 52.18
N ILE A 7 15.03 6.20 51.31
CA ILE A 7 14.81 6.23 49.87
C ILE A 7 13.69 5.22 49.57
N VAL A 8 12.50 5.72 49.29
CA VAL A 8 11.42 4.91 48.69
C VAL A 8 11.70 4.81 47.20
N LEU A 9 12.24 3.67 46.77
CA LEU A 9 12.26 3.29 45.36
C LEU A 9 10.87 2.79 44.97
N THR A 10 10.06 3.67 44.40
CA THR A 10 8.88 3.26 43.62
C THR A 10 9.36 2.70 42.30
N ALA A 11 9.43 1.37 42.20
CA ALA A 11 9.54 0.68 40.93
C ALA A 11 8.22 0.86 40.16
N LEU A 12 8.20 1.83 39.24
CA LEU A 12 7.21 1.87 38.16
C LEU A 12 7.49 0.69 37.23
N LEU A 13 6.75 -0.42 37.45
CA LEU A 13 6.65 -1.50 36.48
C LEU A 13 5.93 -0.95 35.24
N SER A 14 6.70 -0.52 34.25
CA SER A 14 6.22 -0.36 32.88
C SER A 14 5.86 -1.75 32.35
N ALA A 15 4.62 -2.17 32.54
CA ALA A 15 4.09 -3.35 31.88
C ALA A 15 3.90 -3.02 30.39
N THR A 16 4.94 -3.17 29.59
CA THR A 16 4.79 -3.33 28.15
C THR A 16 4.16 -4.70 27.94
N VAL A 17 2.83 -4.77 27.85
CA VAL A 17 2.13 -5.97 27.40
C VAL A 17 2.53 -6.16 25.94
N THR A 18 3.44 -7.08 25.69
CA THR A 18 3.65 -7.62 24.34
C THR A 18 2.38 -8.36 23.97
N ALA A 19 1.56 -7.78 23.08
CA ALA A 19 0.40 -8.46 22.53
C ALA A 19 0.85 -9.79 21.90
N SER A 20 0.10 -10.87 22.11
CA SER A 20 0.42 -12.13 21.46
C SER A 20 0.21 -11.98 19.95
N ARG A 21 0.91 -12.80 19.15
CA ARG A 21 0.72 -12.85 17.68
C ARG A 21 -0.74 -13.06 17.30
N GLN A 22 -1.46 -13.86 18.09
CA GLN A 22 -2.89 -14.10 17.89
C GLN A 22 -3.71 -12.82 18.10
N ASP A 23 -3.42 -12.04 19.14
CA ASP A 23 -4.10 -10.76 19.38
C ASP A 23 -3.91 -9.79 18.21
N VAL A 24 -2.70 -9.75 17.64
CA VAL A 24 -2.39 -8.92 16.47
C VAL A 24 -3.19 -9.37 15.24
N ILE A 25 -3.27 -10.67 14.98
CA ILE A 25 -4.07 -11.23 13.89
C ILE A 25 -5.56 -10.92 14.09
N ASP A 26 -6.07 -11.08 15.30
CA ASP A 26 -7.47 -10.80 15.63
C ASP A 26 -7.82 -9.32 15.45
N ASP A 27 -6.90 -8.43 15.84
CA ASP A 27 -7.04 -6.99 15.61
C ASP A 27 -7.06 -6.66 14.12
N ILE A 28 -6.15 -7.22 13.33
CA ILE A 28 -6.13 -7.01 11.87
C ILE A 28 -7.45 -7.49 11.25
N LEU A 29 -7.88 -8.72 11.54
CA LEU A 29 -9.11 -9.30 10.99
C LEU A 29 -10.34 -8.46 11.36
N ARG A 30 -10.42 -7.94 12.58
CA ARG A 30 -11.52 -7.06 13.01
C ARG A 30 -11.54 -5.75 12.24
N ARG A 31 -10.37 -5.18 11.93
CA ARG A 31 -10.26 -3.94 11.14
C ARG A 31 -10.61 -4.17 9.67
N LEU A 32 -10.18 -5.30 9.10
CA LEU A 32 -10.55 -5.73 7.76
C LEU A 32 -12.06 -6.00 7.64
N ASP A 33 -12.69 -6.59 8.66
CA ASP A 33 -14.13 -6.81 8.71
C ASP A 33 -14.92 -5.50 8.64
N LYS A 34 -14.54 -4.50 9.45
CA LYS A 34 -15.14 -3.17 9.40
C LYS A 34 -14.98 -2.49 8.04
N ALA A 35 -13.77 -2.55 7.46
CA ALA A 35 -13.53 -1.95 6.16
C ALA A 35 -14.28 -2.68 5.03
N THR A 36 -14.45 -4.00 5.14
CA THR A 36 -15.26 -4.79 4.22
C THR A 36 -16.74 -4.42 4.33
N PHE A 37 -17.23 -4.19 5.54
CA PHE A 37 -18.58 -3.66 5.76
C PHE A 37 -18.75 -2.27 5.14
N PHE A 38 -17.79 -1.36 5.29
CA PHE A 38 -17.80 -0.07 4.58
C PHE A 38 -17.89 -0.27 3.06
N PHE A 39 -17.03 -1.12 2.50
CA PHE A 39 -17.00 -1.41 1.07
C PHE A 39 -18.34 -1.97 0.55
N GLU A 40 -18.95 -2.89 1.29
CA GLU A 40 -20.27 -3.48 0.97
C GLU A 40 -21.38 -2.43 0.84
N ASN A 41 -21.28 -1.34 1.59
CA ASN A 41 -22.27 -0.25 1.59
C ASN A 41 -21.90 0.88 0.62
N GLN A 42 -20.61 1.07 0.32
CA GLN A 42 -20.10 2.22 -0.45
C GLN A 42 -19.50 1.85 -1.82
N PHE A 43 -19.52 0.58 -2.24
CA PHE A 43 -18.87 0.14 -3.49
C PHE A 43 -19.26 0.96 -4.73
N GLY A 44 -20.49 1.48 -4.79
CA GLY A 44 -20.95 2.31 -5.92
C GLY A 44 -20.33 3.70 -5.97
N HIS A 45 -19.78 4.15 -4.85
CA HIS A 45 -19.15 5.46 -4.68
C HIS A 45 -17.61 5.38 -4.66
N ILE A 46 -17.01 4.19 -4.59
CA ILE A 46 -15.57 4.00 -4.57
C ILE A 46 -15.02 4.04 -6.02
N ASN A 47 -13.89 4.71 -6.21
CA ASN A 47 -13.20 4.82 -7.51
C ASN A 47 -12.39 3.54 -7.81
N LEU A 48 -11.78 3.48 -9.00
CA LEU A 48 -11.01 2.30 -9.41
C LEU A 48 -9.85 2.01 -8.47
N ASP A 49 -9.09 3.02 -8.03
CA ASP A 49 -7.93 2.83 -7.14
C ASP A 49 -8.34 2.23 -5.80
N GLY A 50 -9.44 2.71 -5.23
CA GLY A 50 -10.02 2.15 -4.01
C GLY A 50 -10.45 0.69 -4.22
N VAL A 51 -11.12 0.39 -5.33
CA VAL A 51 -11.52 -0.99 -5.67
C VAL A 51 -10.31 -1.89 -5.90
N ALA A 52 -9.26 -1.40 -6.56
CA ALA A 52 -8.02 -2.13 -6.77
C ALA A 52 -7.36 -2.53 -5.45
N GLY A 53 -7.36 -1.66 -4.44
CA GLY A 53 -6.90 -1.99 -3.09
C GLY A 53 -7.67 -3.16 -2.45
N PHE A 54 -9.00 -3.20 -2.59
CA PHE A 54 -9.81 -4.34 -2.13
C PHE A 54 -9.55 -5.63 -2.92
N ILE A 55 -9.16 -5.52 -4.19
CA ILE A 55 -8.80 -6.66 -5.04
C ILE A 55 -7.43 -7.23 -4.63
N ILE A 56 -6.47 -6.39 -4.27
CA ILE A 56 -5.20 -6.84 -3.70
C ILE A 56 -5.45 -7.54 -2.36
N LEU A 57 -6.26 -6.95 -1.47
CA LEU A 57 -6.68 -7.61 -0.22
C LEU A 57 -7.30 -8.99 -0.49
N GLN A 58 -8.15 -9.10 -1.51
CA GLN A 58 -8.76 -10.37 -1.90
C GLN A 58 -7.72 -11.41 -2.29
N ALA A 59 -6.66 -11.02 -3.01
CA ALA A 59 -5.54 -11.88 -3.38
C ALA A 59 -4.76 -12.33 -2.13
N GLU A 60 -4.42 -11.40 -1.24
CA GLU A 60 -3.69 -11.67 0.01
C GLU A 60 -4.47 -12.58 0.96
N LEU A 61 -5.79 -12.39 1.10
CA LEU A 61 -6.64 -13.27 1.90
C LEU A 61 -6.73 -14.67 1.30
N LYS A 62 -6.95 -14.77 -0.03
CA LYS A 62 -7.02 -16.07 -0.72
C LYS A 62 -5.69 -16.84 -0.56
N GLU A 63 -4.56 -16.16 -0.70
CA GLU A 63 -3.25 -16.80 -0.50
C GLU A 63 -3.01 -17.17 0.98
N SER A 64 -3.34 -16.29 1.91
CA SER A 64 -3.21 -16.54 3.35
C SER A 64 -4.02 -17.75 3.81
N VAL A 65 -5.28 -17.86 3.37
CA VAL A 65 -6.15 -19.03 3.65
C VAL A 65 -5.57 -20.31 3.05
N ARG A 66 -4.97 -20.23 1.86
CA ARG A 66 -4.41 -21.40 1.15
C ARG A 66 -3.20 -22.00 1.87
N ILE A 67 -2.37 -21.18 2.53
CA ILE A 67 -1.12 -21.61 3.16
C ILE A 67 -1.21 -21.82 4.68
N TRP A 68 -2.34 -21.45 5.29
CA TRP A 68 -2.50 -21.45 6.75
C TRP A 68 -2.37 -22.87 7.34
N PRO A 69 -1.47 -23.10 8.31
CA PRO A 69 -1.40 -24.37 9.03
C PRO A 69 -2.64 -24.58 9.90
N GLN A 70 -3.30 -25.73 9.74
CA GLN A 70 -4.62 -26.05 10.32
C GLN A 70 -4.64 -26.25 11.86
N THR A 71 -3.55 -26.01 12.59
CA THR A 71 -3.40 -26.59 13.95
C THR A 71 -3.80 -25.67 15.11
N ASP A 72 -3.53 -24.35 15.07
CA ASP A 72 -3.73 -23.46 16.26
C ASP A 72 -4.58 -22.18 16.04
N LEU A 73 -5.00 -21.87 14.81
CA LEU A 73 -5.70 -20.61 14.47
C LEU A 73 -6.97 -20.85 13.63
N ALA A 74 -7.70 -21.92 13.91
CA ALA A 74 -8.87 -22.33 13.13
C ALA A 74 -9.96 -21.25 13.05
N SER A 75 -10.20 -20.50 14.14
CA SER A 75 -11.15 -19.38 14.16
C SER A 75 -10.73 -18.23 13.23
N GLN A 76 -9.46 -17.87 13.24
CA GLN A 76 -8.90 -16.80 12.42
C GLN A 76 -8.90 -17.19 10.94
N LEU A 77 -8.58 -18.46 10.66
CA LEU A 77 -8.69 -19.02 9.32
C LEU A 77 -10.13 -18.96 8.79
N SER A 78 -11.12 -19.35 9.61
CA SER A 78 -12.54 -19.24 9.25
C SER A 78 -12.93 -17.79 8.99
N ALA A 79 -12.53 -16.85 9.86
CA ALA A 79 -12.82 -15.44 9.69
C ALA A 79 -12.20 -14.86 8.41
N ALA A 80 -10.94 -15.20 8.10
CA ALA A 80 -10.27 -14.79 6.87
C ALA A 80 -10.96 -15.36 5.62
N ALA A 81 -11.39 -16.64 5.66
CA ALA A 81 -12.12 -17.28 4.57
C ALA A 81 -13.50 -16.65 4.35
N ASP A 82 -14.22 -16.32 5.43
CA ASP A 82 -15.52 -15.64 5.35
C ASP A 82 -15.39 -14.22 4.80
N LEU A 83 -14.36 -13.47 5.22
CA LEU A 83 -14.03 -12.17 4.64
C LEU A 83 -13.72 -12.27 3.16
N ALA A 84 -12.90 -13.24 2.74
CA ALA A 84 -12.58 -13.48 1.35
C ALA A 84 -13.84 -13.76 0.51
N LYS A 85 -14.82 -14.50 1.05
CA LYS A 85 -16.08 -14.80 0.36
C LYS A 85 -17.00 -13.59 0.24
N ARG A 86 -17.02 -12.72 1.26
CA ARG A 86 -17.79 -11.47 1.24
C ARG A 86 -17.22 -10.48 0.23
N LEU A 87 -15.90 -10.32 0.21
CA LEU A 87 -15.20 -9.47 -0.75
C LEU A 87 -15.46 -9.90 -2.20
N ASP A 88 -15.45 -11.20 -2.50
CA ASP A 88 -15.69 -11.71 -3.86
C ASP A 88 -17.04 -11.20 -4.44
N ARG A 89 -18.09 -11.19 -3.60
CA ARG A 89 -19.42 -10.66 -3.95
C ARG A 89 -19.41 -9.15 -4.12
N SER A 90 -18.76 -8.44 -3.20
CA SER A 90 -18.72 -6.96 -3.20
C SER A 90 -17.88 -6.41 -4.35
N ILE A 91 -16.72 -7.03 -4.64
CA ILE A 91 -15.85 -6.71 -5.76
C ILE A 91 -16.60 -6.88 -7.07
N THR A 92 -17.34 -7.99 -7.25
CA THR A 92 -18.15 -8.20 -8.46
C THR A 92 -19.14 -7.06 -8.71
N ARG A 93 -19.79 -6.56 -7.64
CA ARG A 93 -20.71 -5.41 -7.70
C ARG A 93 -19.97 -4.10 -7.96
N ALA A 94 -18.83 -3.89 -7.31
CA ALA A 94 -17.98 -2.71 -7.48
C ALA A 94 -17.47 -2.59 -8.92
N VAL A 95 -16.91 -3.66 -9.47
CA VAL A 95 -16.45 -3.75 -10.86
C VAL A 95 -17.58 -3.46 -11.84
N SER A 96 -18.77 -4.05 -11.61
CA SER A 96 -19.96 -3.78 -12.43
C SER A 96 -20.41 -2.31 -12.34
N SER A 97 -20.19 -1.65 -11.20
CA SER A 97 -20.46 -0.23 -11.03
C SER A 97 -19.45 0.62 -11.79
N LEU A 98 -18.15 0.33 -11.66
CA LEU A 98 -17.07 1.03 -12.36
C LEU A 98 -17.25 0.98 -13.88
N GLN A 99 -17.66 -0.17 -14.43
CA GLN A 99 -17.99 -0.31 -15.85
C GLN A 99 -19.05 0.69 -16.33
N LYS A 100 -19.97 1.11 -15.46
CA LYS A 100 -21.05 2.05 -15.78
C LYS A 100 -20.66 3.49 -15.49
N THR A 101 -19.97 3.73 -14.38
CA THR A 101 -19.66 5.08 -13.89
C THR A 101 -18.39 5.67 -14.48
N ASP A 102 -17.41 4.83 -14.81
CA ASP A 102 -16.13 5.22 -15.43
C ASP A 102 -15.65 4.17 -16.45
N PRO A 103 -16.36 3.99 -17.57
CA PRO A 103 -16.08 2.94 -18.55
C PRO A 103 -14.73 3.09 -19.24
N ARG A 104 -14.17 4.30 -19.31
CA ARG A 104 -12.87 4.53 -19.92
C ARG A 104 -11.77 4.04 -18.99
N TYR A 105 -11.76 4.51 -17.74
CA TYR A 105 -10.72 4.12 -16.79
C TYR A 105 -10.80 2.63 -16.46
N PHE A 106 -12.03 2.09 -16.36
CA PHE A 106 -12.26 0.65 -16.23
C PHE A 106 -11.55 -0.14 -17.33
N ARG A 107 -11.72 0.21 -18.61
CA ARG A 107 -11.09 -0.53 -19.73
C ARG A 107 -9.58 -0.42 -19.74
N GLU A 108 -9.05 0.76 -19.39
CA GLU A 108 -7.61 0.99 -19.31
C GLU A 108 -6.96 0.09 -18.24
N PHE A 109 -7.63 -0.17 -17.11
CA PHE A 109 -7.04 -0.91 -15.98
C PHE A 109 -7.75 -2.23 -15.64
N GLU A 110 -8.65 -2.73 -16.50
CA GLU A 110 -9.42 -3.96 -16.28
C GLU A 110 -8.56 -5.14 -15.81
N PRO A 111 -7.35 -5.41 -16.35
CA PRO A 111 -6.55 -6.54 -15.88
C PRO A 111 -6.15 -6.46 -14.40
N LEU A 112 -6.03 -5.25 -13.83
CA LEU A 112 -5.72 -5.06 -12.42
C LEU A 112 -6.93 -5.35 -11.52
N LEU A 113 -8.12 -5.48 -12.10
CA LEU A 113 -9.37 -5.78 -11.40
C LEU A 113 -9.66 -7.29 -11.28
N ASP A 114 -8.65 -8.12 -11.53
CA ASP A 114 -8.66 -9.55 -11.27
C ASP A 114 -7.68 -9.88 -10.14
N ALA A 115 -8.16 -10.52 -9.07
CA ALA A 115 -7.31 -10.92 -7.96
C ALA A 115 -6.18 -11.90 -8.36
N SER A 116 -6.38 -12.67 -9.43
CA SER A 116 -5.36 -13.59 -9.96
C SER A 116 -4.21 -12.89 -10.69
N PHE A 117 -4.37 -11.61 -11.06
CA PHE A 117 -3.29 -10.80 -11.59
C PHE A 117 -2.20 -10.53 -10.55
N TRP A 118 -2.62 -10.33 -9.29
CA TRP A 118 -1.73 -9.91 -8.21
C TRP A 118 -0.99 -11.09 -7.61
N MET A 119 0.33 -11.10 -7.77
CA MET A 119 1.21 -12.10 -7.16
C MET A 119 1.54 -11.71 -5.71
N VAL A 120 1.09 -12.51 -4.75
CA VAL A 120 1.43 -12.37 -3.34
C VAL A 120 2.78 -13.04 -3.08
N SER A 121 3.74 -12.32 -2.49
CA SER A 121 5.08 -12.84 -2.27
C SER A 121 5.10 -13.96 -1.23
N LYS A 122 5.84 -15.04 -1.52
CA LYS A 122 6.13 -16.15 -0.60
C LYS A 122 7.53 -16.06 0.01
N GLU A 123 8.37 -15.23 -0.59
CA GLU A 123 9.75 -15.01 -0.19
C GLU A 123 9.90 -13.59 0.31
N TRP A 124 10.63 -13.45 1.40
CA TRP A 124 10.84 -12.18 2.06
C TRP A 124 12.27 -11.73 1.88
N ASN A 125 12.42 -10.51 1.38
CA ASN A 125 13.67 -9.78 1.28
C ASN A 125 13.63 -8.57 2.25
N THR A 126 14.76 -7.87 2.36
CA THR A 126 14.89 -6.62 3.12
C THR A 126 15.44 -5.52 2.24
N THR A 127 15.16 -4.27 2.59
CA THR A 127 15.73 -3.11 1.92
C THR A 127 17.19 -2.91 2.27
N ASP A 128 17.91 -2.18 1.41
CA ASP A 128 19.32 -1.85 1.60
C ASP A 128 19.48 -0.32 1.62
N PRO A 129 19.74 0.29 2.80
CA PRO A 129 19.91 1.73 2.92
C PRO A 129 21.01 2.32 2.01
N THR A 130 21.99 1.51 1.57
CA THR A 130 23.05 1.97 0.65
C THR A 130 22.53 2.23 -0.76
N GLN A 131 21.36 1.68 -1.11
CA GLN A 131 20.69 1.91 -2.40
C GLN A 131 19.75 3.13 -2.37
N ALA A 132 19.52 3.71 -1.19
CA ALA A 132 18.71 4.91 -1.08
C ALA A 132 19.42 6.11 -1.73
N TYR A 133 18.66 6.96 -2.41
CA TYR A 133 19.14 8.19 -3.01
C TYR A 133 19.71 9.11 -1.93
N THR A 134 20.82 9.79 -2.26
CA THR A 134 21.39 10.82 -1.39
C THR A 134 20.35 11.92 -1.10
N ALA A 135 19.64 12.36 -2.13
CA ALA A 135 18.57 13.33 -2.03
C ALA A 135 17.45 13.03 -3.03
N PHE A 136 16.23 13.33 -2.63
CA PHE A 136 15.08 13.38 -3.55
C PHE A 136 15.04 14.72 -4.27
N ARG A 137 14.37 14.74 -5.43
CA ARG A 137 13.96 15.97 -6.09
C ARG A 137 12.92 16.68 -5.25
N ALA A 138 12.84 18.00 -5.41
CA ALA A 138 11.91 18.83 -4.64
C ALA A 138 10.42 18.59 -5.01
N MET A 139 10.14 18.09 -6.21
CA MET A 139 8.80 17.92 -6.76
C MET A 139 8.65 16.57 -7.45
N GLU A 140 7.40 16.16 -7.68
CA GLU A 140 7.03 15.00 -8.50
C GLU A 140 7.75 15.02 -9.86
N CYS A 141 8.17 13.86 -10.33
CA CYS A 141 8.93 13.73 -11.57
C CYS A 141 8.07 13.80 -12.83
N TYR A 142 6.79 13.44 -12.72
CA TYR A 142 5.85 13.32 -13.83
C TYR A 142 4.39 13.35 -13.31
N ASP A 143 3.45 13.35 -14.25
CA ASP A 143 2.02 13.28 -13.98
C ASP A 143 1.43 11.86 -14.06
N GLU A 144 0.27 11.68 -13.44
CA GLU A 144 -0.47 10.42 -13.49
C GLU A 144 -0.82 10.03 -14.92
N ASP A 145 -1.19 10.97 -15.80
CA ASP A 145 -1.51 10.66 -17.20
C ASP A 145 -0.34 9.94 -17.91
N LEU A 146 0.90 10.39 -17.70
CA LEU A 146 2.07 9.71 -18.21
C LEU A 146 2.27 8.34 -17.55
N SER A 147 2.05 8.24 -16.25
CA SER A 147 2.13 6.97 -15.51
C SER A 147 1.13 5.95 -16.04
N ASP A 148 -0.14 6.34 -16.12
CA ASP A 148 -1.26 5.53 -16.55
C ASP A 148 -1.04 5.03 -17.97
N LYS A 149 -0.60 5.93 -18.86
CA LYS A 149 -0.20 5.55 -20.22
C LYS A 149 0.88 4.47 -20.22
N CYS A 150 1.90 4.60 -19.37
CA CYS A 150 2.97 3.60 -19.33
C CYS A 150 2.51 2.25 -18.78
N ILE A 151 1.65 2.25 -17.76
CA ILE A 151 1.08 1.02 -17.19
C ILE A 151 0.13 0.35 -18.19
N THR A 152 -0.78 1.10 -18.81
CA THR A 152 -1.74 0.59 -19.81
C THR A 152 -1.05 0.06 -21.07
N LEU A 153 0.13 0.58 -21.45
CA LEU A 153 0.97 0.02 -22.50
C LEU A 153 1.61 -1.33 -22.12
N LEU A 154 1.92 -1.56 -20.83
CA LEU A 154 2.34 -2.88 -20.36
C LEU A 154 1.17 -3.86 -20.36
N LEU A 155 -0.01 -3.41 -19.93
CA LEU A 155 -1.23 -4.23 -19.88
C LEU A 155 -1.75 -4.60 -21.28
N GLY A 156 -1.52 -3.75 -22.27
CA GLY A 156 -2.03 -3.89 -23.64
C GLY A 156 -3.40 -3.24 -23.84
N THR A 157 -3.80 -2.35 -22.93
CA THR A 157 -5.14 -1.75 -22.84
C THR A 157 -5.18 -0.29 -23.27
N TRP A 158 -4.03 0.32 -23.60
CA TRP A 158 -3.96 1.70 -24.08
C TRP A 158 -4.79 1.95 -25.37
N LYS A 159 -5.00 0.90 -26.17
CA LYS A 159 -5.88 0.90 -27.33
C LYS A 159 -6.71 -0.38 -27.32
N ASP A 160 -7.88 -0.33 -27.94
CA ASP A 160 -8.70 -1.53 -28.18
C ASP A 160 -7.86 -2.59 -28.91
N ASN A 161 -7.85 -3.81 -28.39
CA ASN A 161 -7.01 -4.93 -28.88
C ASN A 161 -5.51 -4.60 -28.97
N GLY A 162 -4.99 -3.80 -28.03
CA GLY A 162 -3.58 -3.46 -27.95
C GLY A 162 -2.68 -4.66 -27.63
N THR A 163 -1.44 -4.60 -28.11
CA THR A 163 -0.41 -5.58 -27.74
C THR A 163 0.14 -5.24 -26.35
N PRO A 164 0.20 -6.19 -25.40
CA PRO A 164 0.80 -5.97 -24.09
C PRO A 164 2.33 -5.83 -24.19
N CYS A 165 2.97 -5.49 -23.08
CA CYS A 165 4.42 -5.40 -22.96
C CYS A 165 5.04 -4.41 -23.96
N ILE A 166 4.48 -3.20 -24.07
CA ILE A 166 5.09 -2.11 -24.85
C ILE A 166 5.81 -1.15 -23.92
N VAL A 167 7.12 -0.95 -24.13
CA VAL A 167 7.94 0.02 -23.38
C VAL A 167 8.46 1.08 -24.34
N THR A 168 7.78 2.23 -24.39
CA THR A 168 8.26 3.37 -25.17
C THR A 168 9.49 4.01 -24.52
N LYS A 169 10.29 4.75 -25.29
CA LYS A 169 11.43 5.50 -24.75
C LYS A 169 11.01 6.46 -23.62
N ALA A 170 9.89 7.16 -23.79
CA ALA A 170 9.36 8.07 -22.77
C ALA A 170 9.03 7.32 -21.46
N CYS A 171 8.39 6.15 -21.55
CA CYS A 171 8.11 5.32 -20.37
C CYS A 171 9.38 4.81 -19.72
N ARG A 172 10.34 4.31 -20.50
CA ARG A 172 11.64 3.84 -19.97
C ARG A 172 12.37 4.96 -19.23
N ASP A 173 12.55 6.12 -19.87
CA ASP A 173 13.28 7.26 -19.29
C ASP A 173 12.60 7.85 -18.05
N THR A 174 11.28 7.70 -17.96
CA THR A 174 10.47 8.20 -16.83
C THR A 174 10.47 7.21 -15.67
N MET A 175 10.17 5.94 -15.95
CA MET A 175 10.01 4.91 -14.92
C MET A 175 11.34 4.45 -14.32
N THR A 176 12.46 4.67 -15.01
CA THR A 176 13.82 4.37 -14.50
C THR A 176 14.52 5.58 -13.90
N ARG A 177 13.87 6.75 -13.85
CA ARG A 177 14.49 8.00 -13.39
C ARG A 177 14.72 8.00 -11.88
N PHE A 178 15.97 8.12 -11.45
CA PHE A 178 16.30 8.23 -10.02
C PHE A 178 15.97 9.60 -9.43
N GLY A 179 15.79 9.62 -8.11
CA GLY A 179 15.55 10.81 -7.31
C GLY A 179 14.09 11.27 -7.29
N CYS A 180 13.15 10.51 -7.86
CA CYS A 180 11.74 10.84 -7.82
C CYS A 180 11.18 10.65 -6.40
N PRO A 181 10.43 11.63 -5.85
CA PRO A 181 9.82 11.53 -4.54
C PRO A 181 8.38 10.99 -4.63
N TYR A 182 7.80 10.67 -3.48
CA TYR A 182 6.35 10.52 -3.27
C TYR A 182 5.65 9.61 -4.31
N TYR A 183 4.53 10.05 -4.89
CA TYR A 183 3.70 9.23 -5.77
C TYR A 183 4.42 8.85 -7.06
N SER A 184 5.34 9.69 -7.57
CA SER A 184 6.21 9.28 -8.68
C SER A 184 7.00 8.03 -8.31
N LEU A 185 7.54 7.94 -7.10
CA LEU A 185 8.29 6.76 -6.66
C LEU A 185 7.38 5.53 -6.54
N SER A 186 6.18 5.69 -5.98
CA SER A 186 5.16 4.63 -5.92
C SER A 186 4.80 4.09 -7.29
N HIS A 187 4.54 4.99 -8.24
CA HIS A 187 4.16 4.63 -9.60
C HIS A 187 5.32 3.99 -10.38
N GLN A 188 6.56 4.40 -10.11
CA GLN A 188 7.74 3.71 -10.63
C GLN A 188 7.76 2.25 -10.17
N LEU A 189 7.57 2.00 -8.87
CA LEU A 189 7.50 0.63 -8.36
C LEU A 189 6.32 -0.15 -8.95
N LEU A 190 5.12 0.43 -8.96
CA LEU A 190 3.92 -0.18 -9.53
C LEU A 190 4.11 -0.58 -10.99
N TYR A 191 4.77 0.26 -11.79
CA TYR A 191 5.10 -0.03 -13.19
C TYR A 191 5.92 -1.32 -13.34
N PHE A 192 6.97 -1.49 -12.53
CA PHE A 192 7.79 -2.72 -12.56
C PHE A 192 7.02 -3.93 -12.02
N MET A 193 6.20 -3.77 -10.97
CA MET A 193 5.36 -4.84 -10.44
C MET A 193 4.35 -5.33 -11.49
N VAL A 194 3.62 -4.41 -12.13
CA VAL A 194 2.66 -4.72 -13.20
C VAL A 194 3.37 -5.40 -14.37
N GLY A 195 4.53 -4.89 -14.79
CA GLY A 195 5.29 -5.51 -15.88
C GLY A 195 5.74 -6.92 -15.52
N LYS A 196 6.20 -7.17 -14.29
CA LYS A 196 6.56 -8.51 -13.81
C LYS A 196 5.35 -9.45 -13.79
N MET A 197 4.22 -9.03 -13.20
CA MET A 197 2.97 -9.80 -13.14
C MET A 197 2.40 -10.11 -14.52
N ARG A 198 2.58 -9.21 -15.48
CA ARG A 198 2.19 -9.41 -16.88
C ARG A 198 3.16 -10.28 -17.68
N GLY A 199 4.34 -10.58 -17.15
CA GLY A 199 5.38 -11.37 -17.84
C GLY A 199 6.30 -10.56 -18.77
N CYS A 200 6.39 -9.24 -18.56
CA CYS A 200 7.19 -8.31 -19.36
C CYS A 200 8.60 -8.05 -18.82
N SER A 201 9.11 -8.80 -17.82
CA SER A 201 10.38 -8.47 -17.14
C SER A 201 11.58 -8.34 -18.08
N ASN A 202 11.65 -9.15 -19.14
CA ASN A 202 12.75 -9.14 -20.12
C ASN A 202 12.92 -7.82 -20.88
N ILE A 203 11.86 -7.02 -21.02
CA ILE A 203 11.87 -5.74 -21.74
C ILE A 203 11.92 -4.52 -20.80
N LEU A 204 11.74 -4.74 -19.49
CA LEU A 204 11.87 -3.75 -18.42
C LEU A 204 13.34 -3.49 -18.07
N GLN A 205 14.16 -3.31 -19.10
CA GLN A 205 15.57 -2.94 -18.95
C GLN A 205 15.71 -1.49 -18.54
N GLY A 206 16.77 -1.22 -17.79
CA GLY A 206 17.11 0.11 -17.30
C GLY A 206 17.37 1.15 -18.39
N GLU A 207 17.58 2.39 -17.93
CA GLU A 207 18.03 3.48 -18.80
C GLU A 207 19.29 3.05 -19.59
N GLN A 208 19.34 3.33 -20.89
CA GLN A 208 20.43 2.92 -21.79
C GLN A 208 21.79 3.59 -21.49
N ARG A 209 21.91 4.35 -20.39
CA ARG A 209 23.19 4.92 -19.94
C ARG A 209 24.06 3.79 -19.40
N GLU A 210 25.34 3.75 -19.78
CA GLU A 210 26.28 2.68 -19.41
C GLU A 210 26.26 2.31 -17.92
N SER A 211 26.19 3.31 -17.03
CA SER A 211 26.14 3.07 -15.57
C SER A 211 24.91 2.30 -15.07
N ARG A 212 23.85 2.16 -15.88
CA ARG A 212 22.53 1.63 -15.50
C ARG A 212 21.91 0.67 -16.51
N ALA A 213 22.60 0.42 -17.64
CA ALA A 213 22.10 -0.43 -18.72
C ALA A 213 21.83 -1.88 -18.28
N ASN A 214 22.50 -2.34 -17.22
CA ASN A 214 22.40 -3.72 -16.73
C ASN A 214 21.43 -3.90 -15.54
N LEU A 215 20.69 -2.86 -15.14
CA LEU A 215 19.72 -3.00 -14.04
C LEU A 215 18.49 -3.78 -14.51
N THR A 216 18.14 -4.82 -13.73
CA THR A 216 16.93 -5.64 -13.93
C THR A 216 15.70 -5.00 -13.27
N ASP A 217 14.51 -5.52 -13.58
CA ASP A 217 13.27 -5.12 -12.89
C ASP A 217 13.34 -5.37 -11.38
N GLN A 218 14.02 -6.44 -10.94
CA GLN A 218 14.25 -6.71 -9.52
C GLN A 218 15.20 -5.70 -8.87
N ASP A 219 16.22 -5.23 -9.59
CA ASP A 219 17.15 -4.21 -9.07
C ASP A 219 16.43 -2.87 -8.88
N TYR A 220 15.57 -2.47 -9.83
CA TYR A 220 14.74 -1.28 -9.67
C TYR A 220 13.79 -1.40 -8.48
N GLN A 221 13.13 -2.54 -8.28
CA GLN A 221 12.27 -2.78 -7.12
C GLN A 221 13.05 -2.63 -5.79
N LYS A 222 14.28 -3.19 -5.69
CA LYS A 222 15.15 -3.03 -4.51
C LYS A 222 15.53 -1.57 -4.24
N ILE A 223 15.93 -0.85 -5.28
CA ILE A 223 16.30 0.56 -5.19
C ILE A 223 15.09 1.40 -4.73
N PHE A 224 13.94 1.21 -5.37
CA PHE A 224 12.74 1.99 -5.06
C PHE A 224 12.23 1.69 -3.65
N CYS A 225 12.16 0.41 -3.25
CA CYS A 225 11.74 0.07 -1.89
C CYS A 225 12.71 0.56 -0.82
N SER A 226 14.02 0.58 -1.10
CA SER A 226 14.99 1.20 -0.18
C SER A 226 14.76 2.71 -0.01
N ASN A 227 14.34 3.39 -1.07
CA ASN A 227 13.96 4.80 -1.03
C ASN A 227 12.61 5.06 -0.34
N MET A 228 11.64 4.17 -0.52
CA MET A 228 10.36 4.22 0.18
C MET A 228 10.54 3.97 1.68
N MET A 229 11.41 3.03 2.08
CA MET A 229 11.76 2.79 3.48
C MET A 229 12.39 4.03 4.13
N LYS A 230 13.32 4.69 3.42
CA LYS A 230 13.88 5.98 3.85
C LYS A 230 12.79 7.03 4.03
N SER A 231 11.90 7.17 3.04
CA SER A 231 10.78 8.13 3.08
C SER A 231 9.83 7.86 4.26
N ASN A 232 9.45 6.61 4.49
CA ASN A 232 8.58 6.23 5.60
C ASN A 232 9.21 6.50 6.96
N THR A 233 10.52 6.26 7.09
CA THR A 233 11.26 6.58 8.32
C THR A 233 11.27 8.09 8.58
N GLU A 234 11.41 8.92 7.55
CA GLU A 234 11.35 10.38 7.65
C GLU A 234 9.94 10.88 8.00
N ILE A 235 8.90 10.29 7.40
CA ILE A 235 7.49 10.60 7.72
C ILE A 235 7.18 10.29 9.18
N LEU A 236 7.59 9.11 9.67
CA LEU A 236 7.42 8.72 11.07
C LEU A 236 8.12 9.71 12.02
N ARG A 237 9.40 10.04 11.74
CA ARG A 237 10.16 11.02 12.53
C ARG A 237 9.51 12.39 12.59
N SER A 238 8.80 12.77 11.52
CA SER A 238 8.10 14.04 11.42
C SER A 238 6.69 14.02 12.02
N GLY A 239 6.27 12.90 12.61
CA GLY A 239 4.95 12.76 13.24
C GLY A 239 3.78 12.70 12.26
N PHE A 240 3.99 12.16 11.05
CA PHE A 240 2.97 12.04 9.99
C PHE A 240 2.32 13.39 9.59
N PRO A 241 3.10 14.36 9.09
CA PRO A 241 2.60 15.70 8.77
C PRO A 241 1.62 15.69 7.60
N GLY A 242 0.49 16.38 7.74
CA GLY A 242 -0.52 16.58 6.68
C GLY A 242 -1.00 15.27 6.05
N GLN A 243 -1.15 15.26 4.72
CA GLN A 243 -1.58 14.11 3.89
C GLN A 243 -0.44 13.08 3.66
N SER A 244 0.47 12.89 4.62
CA SER A 244 1.57 11.91 4.47
C SER A 244 1.18 10.49 4.86
N ARG A 245 0.02 10.30 5.52
CA ARG A 245 -0.43 8.97 5.95
C ARG A 245 -0.73 8.08 4.75
N ASP A 246 -1.38 8.63 3.72
CA ASP A 246 -1.69 7.90 2.49
C ASP A 246 -0.42 7.35 1.80
N ILE A 247 0.55 8.21 1.48
CA ILE A 247 1.81 7.78 0.84
C ILE A 247 2.64 6.85 1.75
N PHE A 248 2.55 7.03 3.08
CA PHE A 248 3.20 6.13 4.03
C PHE A 248 2.64 4.71 3.95
N ILE A 249 1.31 4.59 3.90
CA ILE A 249 0.61 3.31 3.76
C ILE A 249 0.84 2.72 2.36
N GLU A 250 0.77 3.52 1.31
CA GLU A 250 1.02 3.08 -0.07
C GLU A 250 2.41 2.47 -0.26
N ASN A 251 3.44 3.08 0.33
CA ASN A 251 4.79 2.54 0.35
C ASN A 251 4.83 1.15 1.01
N ILE A 252 4.12 0.95 2.13
CA ILE A 252 4.03 -0.33 2.83
C ILE A 252 3.31 -1.36 1.96
N MET A 253 2.17 -0.98 1.36
CA MET A 253 1.40 -1.83 0.46
C MET A 253 2.27 -2.33 -0.70
N LEU A 254 2.87 -1.42 -1.48
CA LEU A 254 3.59 -1.78 -2.69
C LEU A 254 4.86 -2.57 -2.38
N CYS A 255 5.67 -2.13 -1.41
CA CYS A 255 6.90 -2.84 -1.07
C CYS A 255 6.64 -4.15 -0.32
N GLY A 256 5.61 -4.21 0.52
CA GLY A 256 5.16 -5.45 1.14
C GLY A 256 4.75 -6.48 0.09
N LEU A 257 3.95 -6.08 -0.91
CA LEU A 257 3.55 -6.95 -2.01
C LEU A 257 4.72 -7.32 -2.93
N ALA A 258 5.70 -6.43 -3.11
CA ALA A 258 6.96 -6.72 -3.80
C ALA A 258 7.91 -7.66 -3.02
N GLY A 259 7.57 -8.02 -1.78
CA GLY A 259 8.29 -9.00 -0.97
C GLY A 259 9.27 -8.42 0.05
N PHE A 260 9.18 -7.14 0.41
CA PHE A 260 10.05 -6.50 1.40
C PHE A 260 9.42 -6.54 2.79
N SER A 261 9.84 -7.52 3.59
CA SER A 261 9.25 -7.80 4.92
C SER A 261 9.53 -6.73 5.98
N ASP A 262 10.59 -5.95 5.81
CA ASP A 262 10.98 -4.91 6.74
C ASP A 262 10.01 -3.71 6.77
N PHE A 263 9.02 -3.66 5.87
CA PHE A 263 7.88 -2.74 5.93
C PHE A 263 6.78 -3.19 6.92
N TYR A 264 6.72 -4.47 7.31
CA TYR A 264 5.72 -4.98 8.24
C TYR A 264 6.12 -4.80 9.71
N LYS A 265 6.44 -3.56 10.10
CA LYS A 265 6.82 -3.22 11.48
C LYS A 265 5.58 -3.13 12.37
N SER A 266 5.65 -3.71 13.58
CA SER A 266 4.55 -3.67 14.56
C SER A 266 4.14 -2.25 14.96
N ASP A 267 5.10 -1.34 15.15
CA ASP A 267 4.82 0.05 15.49
C ASP A 267 4.08 0.78 14.36
N TRP A 268 4.43 0.47 13.10
CA TRP A 268 3.75 1.05 11.93
C TRP A 268 2.33 0.54 11.82
N LEU A 269 2.12 -0.78 12.01
CA LEU A 269 0.79 -1.37 12.08
C LEU A 269 -0.07 -0.66 13.13
N ARG A 270 0.45 -0.44 14.34
CA ARG A 270 -0.29 0.23 15.42
C ARG A 270 -0.81 1.60 14.99
N HIS A 271 0.01 2.40 14.30
CA HIS A 271 -0.44 3.69 13.77
C HIS A 271 -1.55 3.54 12.73
N ILE A 272 -1.40 2.59 11.80
CA ILE A 272 -2.41 2.34 10.76
C ILE A 272 -3.75 1.92 11.38
N LEU A 273 -3.75 0.99 12.35
CA LEU A 273 -4.98 0.55 13.02
C LEU A 273 -5.70 1.71 13.75
N LEU A 274 -4.96 2.72 14.22
CA LEU A 274 -5.50 3.93 14.86
C LEU A 274 -6.08 4.94 13.88
N TRP A 275 -5.66 4.92 12.61
CA TRP A 275 -6.17 5.83 11.58
C TRP A 275 -7.48 5.37 10.94
N GLN A 276 -7.94 4.15 11.22
CA GLN A 276 -9.24 3.68 10.77
C GLN A 276 -10.34 4.36 11.59
N ASP A 277 -11.32 4.96 10.91
CA ASP A 277 -12.55 5.43 11.55
C ASP A 277 -13.25 4.25 12.24
N THR A 278 -13.51 4.38 13.54
CA THR A 278 -14.01 3.28 14.36
C THR A 278 -15.48 2.95 14.12
N GLU A 279 -16.25 3.91 13.59
CA GLU A 279 -17.70 3.77 13.35
C GLU A 279 -17.97 3.23 11.95
N VAL A 280 -17.33 3.84 10.94
CA VAL A 280 -17.56 3.56 9.53
C VAL A 280 -16.62 2.49 9.00
N GLY A 281 -15.37 2.43 9.48
CA GLY A 281 -14.37 1.45 9.04
C GLY A 281 -13.50 1.90 7.85
N CYS A 282 -13.66 3.14 7.40
CA CYS A 282 -12.86 3.73 6.32
C CYS A 282 -11.60 4.44 6.85
N PHE A 283 -10.80 5.01 5.94
CA PHE A 283 -9.62 5.81 6.25
C PHE A 283 -9.69 7.20 5.58
N GLY A 284 -8.88 8.15 6.07
CA GLY A 284 -8.68 9.47 5.46
C GLY A 284 -9.64 10.59 5.89
N LYS A 285 -10.55 10.31 6.83
CA LYS A 285 -11.55 11.29 7.30
C LYS A 285 -10.92 12.54 7.95
N ASP A 286 -9.94 12.36 8.83
CA ASP A 286 -9.22 13.48 9.46
C ASP A 286 -8.49 14.38 8.45
N GLU A 287 -8.09 13.84 7.29
CA GLU A 287 -7.41 14.60 6.23
C GLU A 287 -8.40 15.49 5.46
N ALA A 288 -9.66 15.05 5.35
CA ALA A 288 -10.75 15.83 4.78
C ALA A 288 -11.17 16.97 5.71
N ASP A 289 -11.24 16.73 7.02
CA ASP A 289 -11.58 17.76 8.02
C ASP A 289 -10.53 18.88 8.07
N MET A 290 -9.23 18.52 7.98
CA MET A 290 -8.14 19.50 7.87
C MET A 290 -8.23 20.33 6.59
N ALA A 291 -8.68 19.76 5.47
CA ALA A 291 -8.87 20.48 4.22
C ALA A 291 -10.07 21.46 4.26
N GLN A 292 -11.09 21.18 5.08
CA GLN A 292 -12.24 22.07 5.27
C GLN A 292 -11.95 23.25 6.19
N VAL A 293 -11.02 23.11 7.15
CA VAL A 293 -10.66 24.17 8.11
C VAL A 293 -9.82 25.30 7.46
N PHE A 294 -9.02 25.01 6.44
CA PHE A 294 -8.24 26.01 5.70
C PHE A 294 -8.96 26.38 4.39
N GLY A 295 -9.87 27.36 4.46
CA GLY A 295 -10.74 27.77 3.35
C GLY A 295 -10.07 28.01 1.98
N GLU A 296 -10.88 27.91 0.92
CA GLU A 296 -10.49 27.80 -0.50
C GLU A 296 -9.49 28.87 -1.02
N GLU A 297 -9.44 30.07 -0.44
CA GLU A 297 -8.51 31.14 -0.87
C GLU A 297 -7.06 30.93 -0.40
N GLN A 298 -6.82 30.31 0.77
CA GLN A 298 -5.45 29.97 1.18
C GLN A 298 -4.92 28.72 0.45
N VAL A 299 -5.83 27.94 -0.15
CA VAL A 299 -5.49 26.74 -0.91
C VAL A 299 -4.71 27.08 -2.18
N GLU A 300 -4.92 28.23 -2.83
CA GLU A 300 -4.26 28.55 -4.10
C GLU A 300 -2.75 28.80 -3.99
N ASN A 301 -2.29 29.43 -2.90
CA ASN A 301 -0.85 29.56 -2.63
C ASN A 301 -0.23 28.26 -2.11
N ILE A 302 -1.05 27.33 -1.59
CA ILE A 302 -0.65 25.99 -1.15
C ILE A 302 -0.69 24.97 -2.31
N LYS A 303 -1.39 25.26 -3.43
CA LYS A 303 -1.43 24.40 -4.63
C LYS A 303 -0.04 24.14 -5.23
N VAL A 304 0.93 25.03 -5.01
CA VAL A 304 2.32 24.86 -5.47
C VAL A 304 3.07 23.75 -4.70
N TYR A 305 2.61 23.40 -3.48
CA TYR A 305 3.20 22.37 -2.61
C TYR A 305 2.27 21.18 -2.33
N LYS A 306 1.06 21.15 -2.91
CA LYS A 306 0.17 19.99 -2.78
C LYS A 306 0.79 18.80 -3.52
N ARG A 307 1.10 17.75 -2.75
CA ARG A 307 1.25 16.39 -3.30
C ARG A 307 -0.06 16.10 -4.03
N VAL A 308 -0.02 16.08 -5.37
CA VAL A 308 -1.24 15.86 -6.14
C VAL A 308 -1.49 14.36 -6.10
N LYS A 309 -2.35 13.93 -5.18
CA LYS A 309 -2.99 12.63 -5.22
C LYS A 309 -4.01 12.68 -6.35
N ARG A 310 -3.61 12.18 -7.51
CA ARG A 310 -4.42 12.32 -8.72
C ARG A 310 -5.46 11.18 -8.69
N ARG A 311 -6.73 11.54 -8.93
CA ARG A 311 -7.96 10.73 -8.76
C ARG A 311 -8.45 10.39 -7.35
N GLU A 312 -7.96 11.03 -6.28
CA GLU A 312 -8.60 10.91 -4.97
C GLU A 312 -10.11 11.18 -5.05
N LYS A 313 -10.90 10.31 -4.42
CA LYS A 313 -12.33 10.47 -4.29
C LYS A 313 -12.71 10.42 -2.83
N ILE A 314 -12.97 11.61 -2.27
CA ILE A 314 -13.56 11.77 -0.95
C ILE A 314 -15.07 11.51 -1.07
N LEU A 315 -15.56 10.57 -0.27
CA LEU A 315 -16.97 10.24 -0.16
C LEU A 315 -17.72 11.28 0.70
N SER A 316 -19.05 11.24 0.67
CA SER A 316 -19.90 12.21 1.39
C SER A 316 -19.73 12.18 2.90
N ASP A 317 -19.21 11.09 3.45
CA ASP A 317 -18.92 10.88 4.88
C ASP A 317 -17.49 11.29 5.27
N GLY A 318 -16.73 11.88 4.35
CA GLY A 318 -15.34 12.30 4.53
C GLY A 318 -14.31 11.20 4.28
N CYS A 319 -14.74 9.97 4.03
CA CYS A 319 -13.83 8.85 3.78
C CYS A 319 -13.08 9.00 2.44
N SER A 320 -11.80 8.66 2.41
CA SER A 320 -11.01 8.59 1.17
C SER A 320 -11.13 7.20 0.54
N SER A 321 -11.56 7.16 -0.71
CA SER A 321 -11.64 5.93 -1.52
C SER A 321 -10.27 5.27 -1.65
N HIS A 322 -9.27 6.05 -2.07
CA HIS A 322 -7.91 5.56 -2.29
C HIS A 322 -7.24 5.16 -0.98
N MET A 323 -7.24 6.03 0.04
CA MET A 323 -6.57 5.75 1.32
C MET A 323 -7.17 4.50 1.98
N THR A 324 -8.49 4.31 1.88
CA THR A 324 -9.13 3.09 2.36
C THR A 324 -8.63 1.88 1.59
N GLY A 325 -8.58 1.93 0.25
CA GLY A 325 -8.07 0.85 -0.59
C GLY A 325 -6.62 0.46 -0.25
N VAL A 326 -5.70 1.42 -0.15
CA VAL A 326 -4.29 1.13 0.19
C VAL A 326 -4.14 0.62 1.62
N ALA A 327 -4.95 1.11 2.56
CA ALA A 327 -4.90 0.67 3.96
C ALA A 327 -5.39 -0.77 4.12
N VAL A 328 -6.49 -1.15 3.48
CA VAL A 328 -7.00 -2.52 3.59
C VAL A 328 -6.08 -3.53 2.91
N SER A 329 -5.47 -3.17 1.78
CA SER A 329 -4.43 -4.01 1.18
C SER A 329 -3.20 -4.10 2.08
N THR A 330 -2.75 -2.99 2.68
CA THR A 330 -1.64 -3.03 3.64
C THR A 330 -1.93 -3.97 4.82
N LEU A 331 -3.14 -3.92 5.38
CA LEU A 331 -3.57 -4.81 6.46
C LEU A 331 -3.65 -6.28 6.02
N GLY A 332 -4.07 -6.54 4.78
CA GLY A 332 -4.00 -7.87 4.16
C GLY A 332 -2.57 -8.40 4.08
N GLY A 333 -1.62 -7.56 3.66
CA GLY A 333 -0.20 -7.88 3.64
C GLY A 333 0.38 -8.16 5.03
N TYR A 334 0.02 -7.36 6.05
CA TYR A 334 0.39 -7.64 7.44
C TYR A 334 -0.14 -8.98 7.91
N LEU A 335 -1.42 -9.28 7.64
CA LEU A 335 -2.01 -10.57 7.96
C LEU A 335 -1.21 -11.70 7.31
N HIS A 336 -0.95 -11.60 6.00
CA HIS A 336 -0.16 -12.59 5.28
C HIS A 336 1.25 -12.79 5.86
N TYR A 337 1.94 -11.70 6.20
CA TYR A 337 3.26 -11.74 6.84
C TYR A 337 3.23 -12.45 8.20
N TYR A 338 2.29 -12.08 9.06
CA TYR A 338 2.08 -12.73 10.37
C TYR A 338 1.59 -14.19 10.26
N LEU A 339 1.36 -14.72 9.06
CA LEU A 339 1.03 -16.13 8.85
C LEU A 339 2.17 -16.93 8.21
N THR A 340 2.94 -16.29 7.34
CA THR A 340 4.10 -16.91 6.66
C THR A 340 5.33 -17.01 7.56
N GLU A 341 5.54 -16.08 8.48
CA GLU A 341 6.57 -16.16 9.53
C GLU A 341 6.27 -17.25 10.59
N GLN A 342 5.37 -18.20 10.30
CA GLN A 342 5.17 -19.40 11.14
C GLN A 342 6.28 -20.46 10.92
N ASP A 343 7.25 -20.19 10.04
CA ASP A 343 8.41 -21.07 9.88
C ASP A 343 9.38 -20.92 11.06
N ILE A 344 9.19 -21.79 12.05
CA ILE A 344 9.91 -21.94 13.33
C ILE A 344 11.43 -22.14 13.12
N THR A 345 11.90 -22.28 11.87
CA THR A 345 13.31 -22.34 11.51
C THR A 345 13.99 -20.97 11.37
N LYS A 346 13.22 -19.87 11.29
CA LYS A 346 13.76 -18.51 11.28
C LYS A 346 13.79 -17.97 12.71
N ARG A 347 15.01 -17.68 13.19
CA ARG A 347 15.27 -17.17 14.55
C ARG A 347 14.37 -15.97 14.88
N PRO A 348 13.97 -15.79 16.15
CA PRO A 348 13.28 -14.58 16.57
C PRO A 348 14.15 -13.36 16.25
N LEU A 349 13.54 -12.32 15.67
CA LEU A 349 14.14 -10.99 15.64
C LEU A 349 14.25 -10.51 17.09
N THR A 350 15.47 -10.47 17.61
CA THR A 350 15.84 -9.79 18.87
C THR A 350 15.80 -8.28 18.71
#